data_AF-A0A941WYW7-F1
#
_entry.id   AF-A0A941WYW7-F1
#
_cell.length_a   1.000
_cell.length_b   1.000
_cell.length_c   1.000
_cell.angle_alpha   90.00
_cell.angle_beta   90.00
_cell.angle_gamma   90.00
#
_symmetry.space_group_name_H-M   'P 1'
#
loop_
_entity.id
_entity.type
_entity.pdbx_description
1 polymer ?
#
loop_
_entity_poly.entity_id
_entity_poly.type
_entity_poly.pdbx_seq_one_letter_code
_entity_poly.pdbx_strand_id
1 'polypeptide(L)'
;MNKEEFKEIIKSDKYLIDRKDPTDAEVRLYLKEVDFHCPLCGKPLQSKTQKKQGLKKCEIAHIYPNSPTYTQYIELDGLERLGENSESLENKIALCKDCHDEQDYHTTKEDYLKLLNKKKDLMNVLDIGEVLDKMIIQEDIKKIINKLNNLDSSINSELKYDPVKIDKKIKEEFLLLKRKVKNNVTEFYPFIFDEFKKNEVIKNNNSYEVICSEVKAAYLSIKKMTDDQNIIFNKMVEWLKFKTQEITNDACEIVISYFIQNCEVFDEITK
;
A
#
# COMPACT_ATOMS: atom_id res chain seq x y z
N MET A 1 8.17 9.84 41.94
CA MET A 1 7.18 10.83 41.53
C MET A 1 5.86 10.52 42.21
N ASN A 2 5.27 11.49 42.91
CA ASN A 2 3.97 11.33 43.58
C ASN A 2 2.80 11.59 42.59
N LYS A 3 1.56 11.31 43.00
CA LYS A 3 0.38 11.48 42.12
C LYS A 3 0.11 12.92 41.70
N GLU A 4 0.52 13.91 42.49
CA GLU A 4 0.32 15.34 42.19
C GLU A 4 1.35 15.81 41.16
N GLU A 5 2.61 15.44 41.35
CA GLU A 5 3.69 15.67 40.38
C GLU A 5 3.36 15.07 39.02
N PHE A 6 2.83 13.83 38.97
CA PHE A 6 2.42 13.22 37.71
C PHE A 6 1.27 13.96 37.02
N LYS A 7 0.27 14.43 37.78
CA LYS A 7 -0.82 15.24 37.23
C LYS A 7 -0.33 16.54 36.61
N GLU A 8 0.64 17.20 37.25
CA GLU A 8 1.24 18.43 36.71
C GLU A 8 2.06 18.16 35.46
N ILE A 9 2.79 17.04 35.38
CA ILE A 9 3.49 16.62 34.16
C ILE A 9 2.51 16.42 33.01
N ILE A 10 1.44 15.64 33.21
CA ILE A 10 0.42 15.39 32.18
C ILE A 10 -0.23 16.69 31.71
N LYS A 11 -0.54 17.62 32.62
CA LYS A 11 -1.08 18.94 32.25
C LYS A 11 -0.08 19.80 31.45
N SER A 12 1.21 19.64 31.68
CA SER A 12 2.26 20.38 30.97
C SER A 12 2.60 19.80 29.60
N ASP A 13 2.24 18.54 29.36
CA ASP A 13 2.50 17.82 28.11
C ASP A 13 1.54 18.31 27.01
N LYS A 14 2.03 19.22 26.16
CA LYS A 14 1.25 19.86 25.10
C LYS A 14 0.69 18.89 24.06
N TYR A 15 1.23 17.69 23.97
CA TYR A 15 0.71 16.66 23.07
C TYR A 15 -0.65 16.14 23.55
N LEU A 16 -0.85 16.05 24.86
CA LEU A 16 -2.09 15.55 25.45
C LEU A 16 -3.13 16.65 25.49
N ILE A 17 -4.15 16.53 24.64
CA ILE A 17 -5.31 17.42 24.62
C ILE A 17 -6.59 16.67 25.01
N ASP A 18 -7.66 17.43 25.26
CA ASP A 18 -8.97 16.86 25.60
C ASP A 18 -9.44 15.87 24.52
N ARG A 19 -9.89 14.70 24.96
CA ARG A 19 -10.40 13.63 24.09
C ARG A 19 -11.57 14.12 23.24
N LYS A 20 -11.55 13.77 21.96
CA LYS A 20 -12.61 14.07 21.00
C LYS A 20 -13.09 12.79 20.34
N ASP A 21 -14.40 12.60 20.37
CA ASP A 21 -15.02 11.51 19.63
C ASP A 21 -14.86 11.74 18.12
N PRO A 22 -14.42 10.73 17.35
CA PRO A 22 -14.29 10.86 15.91
C PRO A 22 -15.67 11.02 15.27
N THR A 23 -15.76 11.97 14.36
CA THR A 23 -16.92 12.17 13.49
C THR A 23 -17.14 10.96 12.58
N ASP A 24 -18.34 10.80 12.04
CA ASP A 24 -18.63 9.73 11.09
C ASP A 24 -17.74 9.79 9.83
N ALA A 25 -17.27 10.97 9.45
CA ALA A 25 -16.34 11.15 8.34
C ALA A 25 -14.96 10.59 8.68
N GLU A 26 -14.43 10.91 9.86
CA GLU A 26 -13.15 10.38 10.34
C GLU A 26 -13.21 8.86 10.52
N VAL A 27 -14.31 8.31 11.06
CA VAL A 27 -14.49 6.86 11.16
C VAL A 27 -14.38 6.17 9.79
N ARG A 28 -14.94 6.77 8.72
CA ARG A 28 -14.78 6.23 7.36
C ARG A 28 -13.34 6.28 6.88
N LEU A 29 -12.58 7.32 7.23
CA LEU A 29 -11.17 7.43 6.90
C LEU A 29 -10.35 6.35 7.60
N TYR A 30 -10.53 6.16 8.92
CA TYR A 30 -9.84 5.09 9.66
C TYR A 30 -10.17 3.69 9.12
N LEU A 31 -11.43 3.47 8.71
CA LEU A 31 -11.83 2.20 8.11
C LEU A 31 -11.23 1.99 6.72
N LYS A 32 -11.17 3.04 5.89
CA LYS A 32 -10.49 3.00 4.59
C LYS A 32 -9.00 2.70 4.76
N GLU A 33 -8.35 3.34 5.73
CA GLU A 33 -6.93 3.18 6.02
C GLU A 33 -6.56 1.72 6.32
N VAL A 34 -7.36 1.03 7.13
CA VAL A 34 -7.13 -0.38 7.48
C VAL A 34 -7.77 -1.37 6.50
N ASP A 35 -8.23 -0.90 5.34
CA ASP A 35 -8.99 -1.66 4.34
C ASP A 35 -10.13 -2.49 4.95
N PHE A 36 -10.86 -1.88 5.89
CA PHE A 36 -12.01 -2.45 6.60
C PHE A 36 -11.70 -3.76 7.39
N HIS A 37 -10.43 -4.06 7.65
CA HIS A 37 -10.00 -5.21 8.44
C HIS A 37 -9.14 -4.76 9.62
N CYS A 38 -9.26 -5.45 10.76
CA CYS A 38 -8.44 -5.17 11.93
C CYS A 38 -6.97 -5.40 11.55
N PRO A 39 -6.10 -4.40 11.65
CA PRO A 39 -4.72 -4.54 11.18
C PRO A 39 -3.91 -5.47 12.08
N LEU A 40 -4.37 -5.78 13.30
CA LEU A 40 -3.69 -6.69 14.23
C LEU A 40 -4.04 -8.18 14.03
N CYS A 41 -5.28 -8.49 13.65
CA CYS A 41 -5.77 -9.88 13.59
C CYS A 41 -6.50 -10.26 12.30
N GLY A 42 -6.70 -9.32 11.37
CA GLY A 42 -7.38 -9.54 10.09
C GLY A 42 -8.90 -9.69 10.17
N LYS A 43 -9.52 -9.57 11.35
CA LYS A 43 -10.99 -9.66 11.48
C LYS A 43 -11.68 -8.51 10.73
N PRO A 44 -12.78 -8.77 9.98
CA PRO A 44 -13.51 -7.72 9.30
C PRO A 44 -14.18 -6.75 10.30
N LEU A 45 -13.99 -5.46 10.07
CA LEU A 45 -14.50 -4.37 10.91
C LEU A 45 -15.91 -3.91 10.53
N GLN A 46 -16.42 -4.38 9.39
CA GLN A 46 -17.79 -4.15 8.94
C GLN A 46 -18.44 -5.47 8.47
N SER A 47 -19.77 -5.55 8.55
CA SER A 47 -20.53 -6.72 8.09
C SER A 47 -21.58 -6.32 7.05
N LYS A 48 -21.67 -7.11 5.97
CA LYS A 48 -22.74 -6.96 4.95
C LYS A 48 -24.15 -7.17 5.52
N THR A 49 -24.29 -7.93 6.60
CA THR A 49 -25.58 -8.28 7.23
C THR A 49 -25.96 -7.35 8.39
N GLN A 50 -25.19 -6.28 8.63
CA GLN A 50 -25.40 -5.45 9.80
C GLN A 50 -26.65 -4.58 9.64
N LYS A 51 -27.76 -4.99 10.28
CA LYS A 51 -29.06 -4.32 10.17
C LYS A 51 -29.19 -3.04 11.01
N LYS A 52 -28.27 -2.80 11.96
CA LYS A 52 -28.27 -1.60 12.82
C LYS A 52 -26.89 -0.95 12.83
N GLN A 53 -26.85 0.37 12.57
CA GLN A 53 -25.64 1.21 12.63
C GLN A 53 -24.94 1.18 14.01
N GLY A 54 -25.67 0.90 15.10
CA GLY A 54 -25.13 0.90 16.47
C GLY A 54 -24.31 -0.32 16.89
N LEU A 55 -24.30 -1.43 16.13
CA LEU A 55 -23.46 -2.61 16.42
C LEU A 55 -22.08 -2.46 15.76
N LYS A 56 -21.38 -1.35 16.04
CA LYS A 56 -20.02 -1.13 15.51
C LYS A 56 -19.14 -2.31 15.93
N LYS A 57 -18.54 -3.01 14.95
CA LYS A 57 -17.58 -4.10 15.18
C LYS A 57 -16.16 -3.59 15.43
N CYS A 58 -15.97 -2.28 15.28
CA CYS A 58 -14.69 -1.61 15.44
C CYS A 58 -14.80 -0.43 16.39
N GLU A 59 -13.66 -0.10 16.97
CA GLU A 59 -13.44 1.08 17.81
C GLU A 59 -12.19 1.79 17.31
N ILE A 60 -12.16 3.11 17.50
CA ILE A 60 -11.02 3.95 17.11
C ILE A 60 -10.12 4.08 18.32
N ALA A 61 -9.06 3.28 18.33
CA ALA A 61 -8.07 3.28 19.39
C ALA A 61 -7.08 4.44 19.19
N HIS A 62 -6.62 5.01 20.30
CA HIS A 62 -5.43 5.84 20.31
C HIS A 62 -4.19 4.95 20.35
N ILE A 63 -3.22 5.20 19.46
CA ILE A 63 -1.96 4.46 19.43
C ILE A 63 -1.12 4.84 20.65
N TYR A 64 -0.86 6.14 20.82
CA TYR A 64 -0.40 6.69 22.10
C TYR A 64 -1.63 7.06 22.93
N PRO A 65 -1.79 6.55 24.17
CA PRO A 65 -2.98 6.80 24.98
C PRO A 65 -3.27 8.29 25.14
N ASN A 66 -4.53 8.71 24.96
CA ASN A 66 -4.93 10.09 25.22
C ASN A 66 -4.80 10.47 26.72
N SER A 67 -5.03 9.52 27.62
CA SER A 67 -4.91 9.70 29.07
C SER A 67 -4.05 8.58 29.66
N PRO A 68 -2.72 8.62 29.44
CA PRO A 68 -1.83 7.54 29.85
C PRO A 68 -1.78 7.42 31.37
N THR A 69 -1.76 6.18 31.86
CA THR A 69 -1.44 5.91 33.26
C THR A 69 0.01 6.28 33.54
N TYR A 70 0.36 6.44 34.83
CA TYR A 70 1.75 6.66 35.24
C TYR A 70 2.71 5.64 34.63
N THR A 71 2.32 4.36 34.67
CA THR A 71 3.14 3.27 34.12
C THR A 71 3.33 3.40 32.62
N GLN A 72 2.25 3.63 31.87
CA GLN A 72 2.32 3.83 30.41
C GLN A 72 3.15 5.05 30.04
N TYR A 73 3.01 6.16 30.77
CA TYR A 73 3.77 7.38 30.49
C TYR A 73 5.29 7.17 30.63
N ILE A 74 5.71 6.43 31.65
CA ILE A 74 7.12 6.10 31.88
C ILE A 74 7.62 5.04 30.89
N GLU A 75 6.83 3.99 30.61
CA GLU A 75 7.23 2.90 29.73
C GLU A 75 7.38 3.36 28.27
N LEU A 76 6.54 4.31 27.85
CA LEU A 76 6.55 4.90 26.51
C LEU A 76 7.38 6.18 26.42
N ASP A 77 8.14 6.53 27.47
CA ASP A 77 8.97 7.73 27.47
C ASP A 77 10.04 7.68 26.38
N GLY A 78 10.28 8.84 25.75
CA GLY A 78 11.21 8.99 24.62
C GLY A 78 10.80 8.30 23.32
N LEU A 79 9.65 7.62 23.28
CA LEU A 79 9.12 7.05 22.03
C LEU A 79 8.42 8.12 21.20
N GLU A 80 8.50 7.95 19.89
CA GLU A 80 7.85 8.82 18.93
C GLU A 80 6.34 8.78 19.10
N ARG A 81 5.70 9.95 19.11
CA ARG A 81 4.24 10.10 19.11
C ARG A 81 3.80 10.67 17.76
N LEU A 82 2.78 10.08 17.15
CA LEU A 82 2.34 10.46 15.81
C LEU A 82 1.42 11.68 15.83
N GLY A 83 1.56 12.55 14.83
CA GLY A 83 0.75 13.75 14.70
C GLY A 83 1.14 14.88 15.65
N GLU A 84 0.41 15.99 15.57
CA GLU A 84 0.67 17.19 16.36
C GLU A 84 0.18 17.07 17.81
N ASN A 85 -0.82 16.22 18.07
CA ASN A 85 -1.40 16.01 19.39
C ASN A 85 -2.10 14.62 19.50
N SER A 86 -2.55 14.26 20.70
CA SER A 86 -3.17 12.97 21.01
C SER A 86 -4.43 12.67 20.20
N GLU A 87 -5.12 13.67 19.65
CA GLU A 87 -6.34 13.50 18.86
C GLU A 87 -6.11 13.55 17.34
N SER A 88 -4.86 13.76 16.90
CA SER A 88 -4.45 13.69 15.51
C SER A 88 -4.84 12.37 14.85
N LEU A 89 -5.16 12.41 13.55
CA LEU A 89 -5.57 11.24 12.77
C LEU A 89 -4.46 10.17 12.74
N GLU A 90 -3.22 10.63 12.74
CA GLU A 90 -2.02 9.82 12.75
C GLU A 90 -1.86 9.03 14.06
N ASN A 91 -2.43 9.51 15.18
CA ASN A 91 -2.40 8.82 16.46
C ASN A 91 -3.59 7.88 16.68
N LYS A 92 -4.46 7.69 15.68
CA LYS A 92 -5.69 6.90 15.81
C LYS A 92 -5.78 5.80 14.76
N ILE A 93 -6.34 4.66 15.14
CA ILE A 93 -6.46 3.49 14.26
C ILE A 93 -7.72 2.68 14.56
N ALA A 94 -8.36 2.15 13.52
CA ALA A 94 -9.53 1.29 13.67
C ALA A 94 -9.13 -0.15 14.02
N LEU A 95 -9.59 -0.65 15.17
CA LEU A 95 -9.36 -2.02 15.64
C LEU A 95 -10.69 -2.74 15.85
N CYS A 96 -10.69 -4.08 15.84
CA CYS A 96 -11.83 -4.83 16.36
C CYS A 96 -11.87 -4.74 17.89
N LYS A 97 -13.04 -4.95 18.49
CA LYS A 97 -13.22 -4.85 19.95
C LYS A 97 -12.19 -5.65 20.76
N ASP A 98 -12.01 -6.93 20.43
CA ASP A 98 -11.05 -7.78 21.13
C ASP A 98 -9.62 -7.22 21.12
N CYS A 99 -9.19 -6.61 20.00
CA CYS A 99 -7.86 -6.02 19.89
C CYS A 99 -7.79 -4.63 20.53
N HIS A 100 -8.88 -3.89 20.55
CA HIS A 100 -8.97 -2.61 21.23
C HIS A 100 -8.86 -2.80 22.75
N ASP A 101 -9.63 -3.75 23.31
CA ASP A 101 -9.59 -4.09 24.73
C ASP A 101 -8.17 -4.50 25.16
N GLU A 102 -7.49 -5.34 24.38
CA GLU A 102 -6.10 -5.75 24.66
C GLU A 102 -5.14 -4.54 24.70
N GLN A 103 -5.29 -3.58 23.77
CA GLN A 103 -4.47 -2.38 23.77
C GLN A 103 -4.74 -1.50 24.99
N ASP A 104 -5.99 -1.27 25.37
CA ASP A 104 -6.32 -0.39 26.50
C ASP A 104 -5.71 -0.88 27.83
N TYR A 105 -5.65 -2.20 28.05
CA TYR A 105 -5.24 -2.78 29.34
C TYR A 105 -3.82 -3.37 29.37
N HIS A 106 -3.24 -3.74 28.22
CA HIS A 106 -2.03 -4.57 28.18
C HIS A 106 -0.92 -4.07 27.22
N THR A 107 -0.99 -2.83 26.70
CA THR A 107 0.08 -2.31 25.82
C THR A 107 1.43 -2.25 26.51
N THR A 108 2.31 -3.15 26.11
CA THR A 108 3.75 -3.05 26.37
C THR A 108 4.41 -2.07 25.39
N LYS A 109 5.65 -1.67 25.69
CA LYS A 109 6.50 -0.94 24.73
C LYS A 109 6.61 -1.62 23.36
N GLU A 110 6.67 -2.94 23.31
CA GLU A 110 6.77 -3.70 22.05
C GLU A 110 5.45 -3.61 21.26
N ASP A 111 4.32 -3.76 21.94
CA ASP A 111 3.00 -3.64 21.32
C ASP A 111 2.75 -2.24 20.76
N TYR A 112 3.17 -1.22 21.52
CA TYR A 112 3.12 0.17 21.06
C TYR A 112 3.91 0.37 19.77
N LEU A 113 5.18 -0.04 19.74
CA LEU A 113 6.04 0.11 18.56
C LEU A 113 5.50 -0.68 17.35
N LYS A 114 4.92 -1.86 17.59
CA LYS A 114 4.29 -2.65 16.53
C LYS A 114 3.09 -1.92 15.93
N LEU A 115 2.22 -1.34 16.76
CA LEU A 115 1.05 -0.60 16.29
C LEU A 115 1.45 0.72 15.61
N LEU A 116 2.44 1.42 16.17
CA LEU A 116 3.04 2.64 15.62
C LEU A 116 3.57 2.40 14.20
N ASN A 117 4.42 1.38 14.01
CA ASN A 117 4.97 1.05 12.69
C ASN A 117 3.87 0.62 11.71
N LYS A 118 2.90 -0.17 12.18
CA LYS A 118 1.76 -0.58 11.35
C LYS A 118 0.92 0.59 10.90
N LYS A 119 0.70 1.60 11.74
CA LYS A 119 0.02 2.85 11.33
C LYS A 119 0.80 3.61 10.28
N LYS A 120 2.12 3.76 10.46
CA LYS A 120 2.99 4.41 9.46
C LYS A 120 2.94 3.71 8.11
N ASP A 121 2.99 2.39 8.10
CA ASP A 121 2.88 1.60 6.87
C ASP A 121 1.55 1.85 6.16
N LEU A 122 0.44 1.86 6.90
CA LEU A 122 -0.90 2.11 6.34
C LEU A 122 -1.04 3.53 5.78
N MET A 123 -0.53 4.54 6.49
CA MET A 123 -0.51 5.93 6.01
C MET A 123 0.31 6.07 4.74
N ASN A 124 1.53 5.51 4.72
CA ASN A 124 2.39 5.52 3.52
C ASN A 124 1.68 4.87 2.32
N VAL A 125 1.00 3.75 2.54
CA VAL A 125 0.22 3.03 1.51
C VAL A 125 -0.93 3.88 0.96
N LEU A 126 -1.62 4.64 1.82
CA LEU A 126 -2.67 5.57 1.42
C LEU A 126 -2.11 6.74 0.60
N ASP A 127 -1.05 7.40 1.10
CA ASP A 127 -0.45 8.57 0.46
C ASP A 127 0.05 8.22 -0.95
N ILE A 128 0.67 7.05 -1.12
CA ILE A 128 1.07 6.53 -2.45
C ILE A 128 -0.16 6.39 -3.36
N GLY A 129 -1.26 5.84 -2.83
CA GLY A 129 -2.51 5.69 -3.57
C GLY A 129 -3.06 7.02 -4.07
N GLU A 130 -3.10 8.05 -3.21
CA GLU A 130 -3.61 9.37 -3.56
C GLU A 130 -2.77 10.09 -4.63
N VAL A 131 -1.46 9.83 -4.66
CA VAL A 131 -0.58 10.31 -5.72
C VAL A 131 -0.90 9.62 -7.05
N LEU A 132 -1.04 8.29 -7.04
CA LEU A 132 -1.30 7.49 -8.24
C LEU A 132 -2.71 7.73 -8.81
N ASP A 133 -3.69 8.03 -7.96
CA ASP A 133 -5.07 8.32 -8.36
C ASP A 133 -5.17 9.51 -9.33
N LYS A 134 -4.22 10.46 -9.27
CA LYS A 134 -4.18 11.63 -10.16
C LYS A 134 -3.59 11.34 -11.54
N MET A 135 -2.97 10.18 -11.72
CA MET A 135 -2.32 9.82 -12.97
C MET A 135 -3.31 9.24 -13.99
N ILE A 136 -2.93 9.31 -15.27
CA ILE A 136 -3.69 8.73 -16.38
C ILE A 136 -2.84 7.70 -17.10
N ILE A 137 -3.48 6.81 -17.85
CA ILE A 137 -2.79 5.88 -18.74
C ILE A 137 -3.56 5.74 -20.05
N GLN A 138 -2.86 5.58 -21.17
CA GLN A 138 -3.49 5.42 -22.48
C GLN A 138 -4.32 4.13 -22.56
N GLU A 139 -5.47 4.20 -23.24
CA GLU A 139 -6.40 3.07 -23.42
C GLU A 139 -5.79 1.89 -24.20
N ASP A 140 -4.71 2.12 -24.96
CA ASP A 140 -4.05 1.03 -25.70
C ASP A 140 -3.44 -0.03 -24.78
N ILE A 141 -3.03 0.32 -23.56
CA ILE A 141 -2.58 -0.68 -22.58
C ILE A 141 -3.73 -1.60 -22.14
N LYS A 142 -4.96 -1.07 -22.05
CA LYS A 142 -6.15 -1.85 -21.69
C LYS A 142 -6.47 -2.90 -22.74
N LYS A 143 -6.20 -2.63 -24.02
CA LYS A 143 -6.36 -3.63 -25.09
C LYS A 143 -5.39 -4.79 -24.90
N ILE A 144 -4.15 -4.52 -24.51
CA ILE A 144 -3.14 -5.54 -24.26
C ILE A 144 -3.56 -6.40 -23.06
N ILE A 145 -4.00 -5.77 -21.97
CA ILE A 145 -4.50 -6.49 -20.80
C ILE A 145 -5.72 -7.35 -21.15
N ASN A 146 -6.67 -6.82 -21.90
CA ASN A 146 -7.81 -7.60 -22.36
C ASN A 146 -7.38 -8.81 -23.21
N LYS A 147 -6.39 -8.66 -24.09
CA LYS A 147 -5.88 -9.79 -24.85
C LYS A 147 -5.18 -10.81 -23.96
N LEU A 148 -4.39 -10.36 -22.97
CA LEU A 148 -3.76 -11.22 -21.97
C LEU A 148 -4.79 -12.06 -21.20
N ASN A 149 -5.88 -11.44 -20.76
CA ASN A 149 -6.97 -12.12 -20.02
C ASN A 149 -7.72 -13.16 -20.87
N ASN A 150 -7.69 -13.03 -22.20
CA ASN A 150 -8.38 -13.92 -23.14
C ASN A 150 -7.42 -14.84 -23.89
N LEU A 151 -6.17 -14.96 -23.41
CA LEU A 151 -5.22 -15.89 -23.97
C LEU A 151 -5.71 -17.32 -23.82
N ASP A 152 -5.65 -18.09 -24.90
CA ASP A 152 -5.85 -19.52 -24.84
C ASP A 152 -4.50 -20.24 -24.61
N SER A 153 -4.58 -21.54 -24.33
CA SER A 153 -3.40 -22.39 -24.15
C SER A 153 -2.51 -22.54 -25.39
N SER A 154 -2.86 -21.91 -26.52
CA SER A 154 -2.17 -22.04 -27.81
C SER A 154 -1.08 -20.99 -28.06
N ILE A 155 -0.77 -20.13 -27.08
CA ILE A 155 0.40 -19.25 -27.18
C ILE A 155 1.63 -20.11 -27.45
N ASN A 156 2.19 -19.93 -28.64
CA ASN A 156 3.33 -20.69 -29.12
C ASN A 156 4.49 -20.58 -28.14
N SER A 157 4.79 -21.73 -27.53
CA SER A 157 5.87 -21.99 -26.57
C SER A 157 7.28 -21.91 -27.16
N GLU A 158 7.43 -21.49 -28.42
CA GLU A 158 8.68 -21.57 -29.17
C GLU A 158 9.59 -20.34 -29.02
N LEU A 159 9.09 -19.21 -28.51
CA LEU A 159 9.88 -17.99 -28.31
C LEU A 159 10.04 -17.67 -26.82
N LYS A 160 10.72 -18.52 -26.07
CA LYS A 160 11.12 -18.16 -24.70
C LYS A 160 12.13 -17.02 -24.76
N TYR A 161 11.72 -15.84 -24.27
CA TYR A 161 12.61 -14.69 -24.16
C TYR A 161 13.59 -14.92 -23.01
N ASP A 162 14.88 -14.60 -23.20
CA ASP A 162 15.86 -14.63 -22.11
C ASP A 162 15.92 -13.26 -21.41
N PRO A 163 15.42 -13.14 -20.16
CA PRO A 163 15.42 -11.89 -19.42
C PRO A 163 16.82 -11.50 -18.95
N VAL A 164 17.58 -10.81 -19.81
CA VAL A 164 18.99 -10.43 -19.56
C VAL A 164 19.17 -9.41 -18.42
N LYS A 165 18.13 -8.62 -18.08
CA LYS A 165 18.27 -7.42 -17.21
C LYS A 165 17.65 -7.56 -15.82
N ILE A 166 16.81 -8.56 -15.57
CA ILE A 166 16.05 -8.66 -14.32
C ILE A 166 16.95 -8.91 -13.11
N ASP A 167 18.01 -9.71 -13.28
CA ASP A 167 18.97 -10.03 -12.23
C ASP A 167 19.72 -8.79 -11.69
N LYS A 168 19.76 -7.68 -12.45
CA LYS A 168 20.38 -6.41 -12.05
C LYS A 168 19.38 -5.36 -11.57
N LYS A 169 18.08 -5.67 -11.52
CA LYS A 169 17.02 -4.70 -11.17
C LYS A 169 16.34 -5.01 -9.86
N ILE A 170 16.32 -6.27 -9.44
CA ILE A 170 15.64 -6.73 -8.23
C ILE A 170 16.67 -7.28 -7.26
N LYS A 171 16.72 -6.71 -6.05
CA LYS A 171 17.63 -7.11 -4.97
C LYS A 171 17.36 -8.56 -4.57
N GLU A 172 18.40 -9.28 -4.16
CA GLU A 172 18.32 -10.71 -3.84
C GLU A 172 17.37 -11.02 -2.67
N GLU A 173 17.20 -10.07 -1.74
CA GLU A 173 16.22 -10.18 -0.63
C GLU A 173 14.76 -10.33 -1.12
N PHE A 174 14.47 -9.90 -2.36
CA PHE A 174 13.16 -10.01 -3.00
C PHE A 174 13.08 -11.19 -3.98
N LEU A 175 13.59 -12.36 -3.59
CA LEU A 175 13.67 -13.56 -4.44
C LEU A 175 12.33 -13.96 -5.10
N LEU A 176 11.22 -13.88 -4.36
CA LEU A 176 9.90 -14.27 -4.89
C LEU A 176 9.43 -13.30 -5.98
N LEU A 177 9.61 -12.00 -5.78
CA LEU A 177 9.32 -10.97 -6.78
C LEU A 177 10.20 -11.18 -8.02
N LYS A 178 11.50 -11.41 -7.81
CA LYS A 178 12.46 -11.68 -8.89
C LYS A 178 12.04 -12.87 -9.75
N ARG A 179 11.66 -13.99 -9.13
CA ARG A 179 11.15 -15.18 -9.84
C ARG A 179 9.86 -14.90 -10.59
N LYS A 180 8.89 -14.22 -9.96
CA LYS A 180 7.63 -13.83 -10.59
C LYS A 180 7.87 -13.02 -11.86
N VAL A 181 8.65 -11.93 -11.76
CA VAL A 181 8.96 -11.06 -12.90
C VAL A 181 9.71 -11.83 -13.99
N LYS A 182 10.69 -12.65 -13.63
CA LYS A 182 11.47 -13.46 -14.58
C LYS A 182 10.57 -14.42 -15.37
N ASN A 183 9.67 -15.13 -14.70
CA ASN A 183 8.74 -16.06 -15.34
C ASN A 183 7.78 -15.32 -16.28
N ASN A 184 7.15 -14.24 -15.79
CA ASN A 184 6.23 -13.43 -16.60
C ASN A 184 6.91 -12.89 -17.87
N VAL A 185 8.13 -12.37 -17.74
CA VAL A 185 8.90 -11.85 -18.89
C VAL A 185 9.28 -12.98 -19.85
N THR A 186 9.74 -14.12 -19.34
CA THR A 186 10.14 -15.26 -20.18
C THR A 186 8.99 -15.76 -21.06
N GLU A 187 7.78 -15.79 -20.49
CA GLU A 187 6.59 -16.35 -21.13
C GLU A 187 5.85 -15.34 -22.01
N PHE A 188 5.66 -14.09 -21.55
CA PHE A 188 4.74 -13.15 -22.19
C PHE A 188 5.42 -11.97 -22.91
N TYR A 189 6.74 -11.77 -22.76
CA TYR A 189 7.42 -10.62 -23.38
C TYR A 189 7.23 -10.54 -24.90
N PRO A 190 7.45 -11.61 -25.70
CA PRO A 190 7.30 -11.53 -27.15
C PRO A 190 5.88 -11.12 -27.56
N PHE A 191 4.88 -11.69 -26.87
CA PHE A 191 3.48 -11.37 -27.10
C PHE A 191 3.18 -9.89 -26.87
N ILE A 192 3.57 -9.35 -25.70
CA ILE A 192 3.31 -7.94 -25.36
C ILE A 192 4.02 -6.99 -26.33
N PHE A 193 5.28 -7.31 -26.67
CA PHE A 193 6.07 -6.53 -27.63
C PHE A 193 5.38 -6.46 -29.00
N ASP A 194 4.96 -7.61 -29.53
CA ASP A 194 4.26 -7.68 -30.82
C ASP A 194 2.93 -6.92 -30.79
N GLU A 195 2.20 -6.96 -29.67
CA GLU A 195 0.94 -6.23 -29.52
C GLU A 195 1.13 -4.72 -29.49
N PHE A 196 2.16 -4.20 -28.80
CA PHE A 196 2.51 -2.78 -28.88
C PHE A 196 2.87 -2.38 -30.31
N LYS A 197 3.74 -3.15 -30.97
CA LYS A 197 4.18 -2.88 -32.35
C LYS A 197 3.02 -2.86 -33.34
N LYS A 198 2.09 -3.83 -33.25
CA LYS A 198 0.89 -3.86 -34.10
C LYS A 198 0.01 -2.62 -33.89
N ASN A 199 -0.19 -2.21 -32.64
CA ASN A 199 -1.04 -1.06 -32.31
C ASN A 199 -0.49 0.24 -32.88
N GLU A 200 0.82 0.48 -32.79
CA GLU A 200 1.47 1.67 -33.35
C GLU A 200 1.33 1.73 -34.88
N VAL A 201 1.54 0.60 -35.57
CA VAL A 201 1.40 0.52 -37.03
C VAL A 201 -0.04 0.80 -37.46
N ILE A 202 -1.03 0.26 -36.76
CA ILE A 202 -2.46 0.43 -37.10
C ILE A 202 -2.90 1.88 -36.90
N LYS A 203 -2.43 2.53 -35.84
CA LYS A 203 -2.88 3.87 -35.46
C LYS A 203 -2.02 5.01 -36.03
N ASN A 204 -0.84 4.70 -36.55
CA ASN A 204 0.16 5.68 -36.98
C ASN A 204 0.41 6.75 -35.89
N ASN A 205 0.60 6.30 -34.64
CA ASN A 205 0.82 7.15 -33.49
C ASN A 205 1.94 6.61 -32.58
N ASN A 206 2.46 7.46 -31.70
CA ASN A 206 3.51 7.10 -30.74
C ASN A 206 2.90 6.63 -29.40
N SER A 207 1.83 5.83 -29.43
CA SER A 207 1.12 5.48 -28.19
C SER A 207 1.96 4.66 -27.23
N TYR A 208 2.92 3.85 -27.72
CA TYR A 208 3.82 3.10 -26.86
C TYR A 208 4.75 4.02 -26.06
N GLU A 209 5.37 5.01 -26.69
CA GLU A 209 6.29 5.95 -26.03
C GLU A 209 5.57 6.77 -24.93
N VAL A 210 4.33 7.18 -25.20
CA VAL A 210 3.47 7.84 -24.21
C VAL A 210 3.21 6.91 -23.01
N ILE A 211 2.86 5.65 -23.26
CA ILE A 211 2.63 4.66 -22.21
C ILE A 211 3.90 4.42 -21.38
N CYS A 212 5.07 4.28 -22.02
CA CYS A 212 6.34 4.15 -21.30
C CYS A 212 6.56 5.33 -20.36
N SER A 213 6.32 6.56 -20.84
CA SER A 213 6.45 7.78 -20.04
C SER A 213 5.47 7.83 -18.87
N GLU A 214 4.21 7.43 -19.08
CA GLU A 214 3.18 7.34 -18.04
C GLU A 214 3.56 6.31 -16.96
N VAL A 215 4.01 5.11 -17.37
CA VAL A 215 4.47 4.04 -16.46
C VAL A 215 5.71 4.49 -15.69
N LYS A 216 6.69 5.13 -16.34
CA LYS A 216 7.88 5.66 -15.68
C LYS A 216 7.51 6.74 -14.66
N ALA A 217 6.60 7.65 -15.01
CA ALA A 217 6.14 8.70 -14.11
C ALA A 217 5.45 8.14 -12.87
N ALA A 218 4.63 7.10 -13.01
CA ALA A 218 4.03 6.38 -11.89
C ALA A 218 5.10 5.73 -11.01
N TYR A 219 6.04 4.99 -11.59
CA TYR A 219 7.14 4.38 -10.86
C TYR A 219 7.96 5.41 -10.07
N LEU A 220 8.39 6.50 -10.71
CA LEU A 220 9.19 7.54 -10.07
C LEU A 220 8.44 8.24 -8.93
N SER A 221 7.11 8.31 -9.00
CA SER A 221 6.30 8.90 -7.94
C SER A 221 6.23 7.99 -6.71
N ILE A 222 6.12 6.68 -6.90
CA ILE A 222 6.18 5.71 -5.79
C ILE A 222 7.60 5.65 -5.19
N LYS A 223 8.63 5.64 -6.05
CA LYS A 223 10.03 5.57 -5.63
C LYS A 223 10.44 6.71 -4.70
N LYS A 224 9.85 7.90 -4.85
CA LYS A 224 10.09 9.04 -3.96
C LYS A 224 9.61 8.79 -2.52
N MET A 225 8.75 7.80 -2.31
CA MET A 225 8.08 7.53 -1.04
C MET A 225 8.57 6.22 -0.38
N THR A 226 9.07 5.26 -1.17
CA THR A 226 9.59 3.99 -0.66
C THR A 226 10.62 3.36 -1.61
N ASP A 227 11.58 2.63 -1.03
CA ASP A 227 12.59 1.85 -1.74
C ASP A 227 12.32 0.33 -1.69
N ASP A 228 11.23 -0.11 -1.04
CA ASP A 228 10.83 -1.52 -0.98
C ASP A 228 10.25 -1.97 -2.32
N GLN A 229 10.90 -2.93 -2.97
CA GLN A 229 10.52 -3.35 -4.32
C GLN A 229 9.20 -4.13 -4.37
N ASN A 230 8.80 -4.80 -3.29
CA ASN A 230 7.48 -5.43 -3.23
C ASN A 230 6.39 -4.37 -3.14
N ILE A 231 6.57 -3.34 -2.30
CA ILE A 231 5.59 -2.24 -2.20
C ILE A 231 5.49 -1.52 -3.56
N ILE A 232 6.61 -1.19 -4.20
CA ILE A 232 6.62 -0.55 -5.52
C ILE A 232 5.89 -1.41 -6.55
N PHE A 233 6.23 -2.69 -6.66
CA PHE A 233 5.62 -3.58 -7.64
C PHE A 233 4.11 -3.71 -7.43
N ASN A 234 3.67 -3.97 -6.20
CA ASN A 234 2.27 -4.11 -5.87
C ASN A 234 1.49 -2.82 -6.16
N LYS A 235 2.05 -1.65 -5.82
CA LYS A 235 1.41 -0.35 -6.10
C LYS A 235 1.33 -0.03 -7.59
N MET A 236 2.34 -0.39 -8.38
CA MET A 236 2.29 -0.28 -9.84
C MET A 236 1.19 -1.17 -10.44
N VAL A 237 1.04 -2.39 -9.92
CA VAL A 237 -0.01 -3.34 -10.35
C VAL A 237 -1.39 -2.84 -9.97
N GLU A 238 -1.60 -2.38 -8.73
CA GLU A 238 -2.85 -1.78 -8.26
C GLU A 238 -3.24 -0.55 -9.08
N TRP A 239 -2.28 0.34 -9.35
CA TRP A 239 -2.48 1.51 -10.19
C TRP A 239 -2.93 1.12 -11.59
N LEU A 240 -2.19 0.23 -12.26
CA LEU A 240 -2.53 -0.21 -13.61
C LEU A 240 -3.93 -0.82 -13.64
N LYS A 241 -4.20 -1.77 -12.74
CA LYS A 241 -5.51 -2.42 -12.59
C LYS A 241 -6.65 -1.42 -12.41
N PHE A 242 -6.47 -0.43 -11.54
CA PHE A 242 -7.49 0.58 -11.28
C PHE A 242 -7.74 1.45 -12.51
N LYS A 243 -6.67 1.91 -13.19
CA LYS A 243 -6.79 2.74 -14.39
C LYS A 243 -7.37 1.98 -15.58
N THR A 244 -7.15 0.68 -15.66
CA THR A 244 -7.71 -0.17 -16.72
C THR A 244 -9.03 -0.84 -16.31
N GLN A 245 -9.54 -0.60 -15.10
CA GLN A 245 -10.79 -1.15 -14.57
C GLN A 245 -10.83 -2.68 -14.58
N GLU A 246 -9.69 -3.30 -14.32
CA GLU A 246 -9.54 -4.76 -14.32
C GLU A 246 -9.91 -5.36 -12.96
N ILE A 247 -10.38 -6.60 -12.98
CA ILE A 247 -10.82 -7.30 -11.77
C ILE A 247 -9.67 -8.09 -11.14
N THR A 248 -8.87 -8.77 -11.96
CA THR A 248 -7.73 -9.60 -11.53
C THR A 248 -6.41 -8.85 -11.66
N ASN A 249 -5.38 -9.36 -10.99
CA ASN A 249 -4.05 -8.75 -11.02
C ASN A 249 -3.16 -9.35 -12.12
N ASP A 250 -3.42 -10.59 -12.56
CA ASP A 250 -2.50 -11.42 -13.34
C ASP A 250 -1.95 -10.71 -14.59
N ALA A 251 -2.83 -10.20 -15.45
CA ALA A 251 -2.43 -9.48 -16.65
C ALA A 251 -1.69 -8.16 -16.32
N CYS A 252 -2.08 -7.47 -15.25
CA CYS A 252 -1.38 -6.27 -14.80
C CYS A 252 0.03 -6.60 -14.27
N GLU A 253 0.19 -7.69 -13.51
CA GLU A 253 1.51 -8.18 -13.06
C GLU A 253 2.42 -8.50 -14.24
N ILE A 254 1.88 -9.15 -15.27
CA ILE A 254 2.58 -9.49 -16.51
C ILE A 254 3.03 -8.20 -17.24
N VAL A 255 2.14 -7.23 -17.40
CA VAL A 255 2.46 -5.95 -18.07
C VAL A 255 3.48 -5.13 -17.28
N ILE A 256 3.36 -5.03 -15.96
CA ILE A 256 4.38 -4.36 -15.14
C ILE A 256 5.72 -5.09 -15.22
N SER A 257 5.72 -6.42 -15.27
CA SER A 257 6.95 -7.21 -15.47
C SER A 257 7.62 -6.90 -16.82
N TYR A 258 6.85 -6.71 -17.89
CA TYR A 258 7.35 -6.25 -19.19
C TYR A 258 8.01 -4.86 -19.09
N PHE A 259 7.40 -3.92 -18.37
CA PHE A 259 8.00 -2.60 -18.15
C PHE A 259 9.22 -2.61 -17.23
N ILE A 260 9.30 -3.56 -16.29
CA ILE A 260 10.54 -3.81 -15.56
C ILE A 260 11.64 -4.23 -16.53
N GLN A 261 11.39 -5.20 -17.42
CA GLN A 261 12.39 -5.61 -18.40
C GLN A 261 12.86 -4.44 -19.29
N ASN A 262 11.92 -3.60 -19.73
CA ASN A 262 12.18 -2.44 -20.59
C ASN A 262 12.77 -1.20 -19.89
N CYS A 263 13.10 -1.28 -18.60
CA CYS A 263 13.72 -0.18 -17.81
C CYS A 263 12.79 0.98 -17.44
N GLU A 264 11.48 0.82 -17.62
CA GLU A 264 10.52 1.83 -17.17
C GLU A 264 10.19 1.68 -15.67
N VAL A 265 10.39 0.48 -15.11
CA VAL A 265 10.22 0.20 -13.68
C VAL A 265 11.49 -0.45 -13.14
N PHE A 266 11.94 0.01 -11.98
CA PHE A 266 13.24 -0.30 -11.37
C PHE A 266 14.45 0.16 -12.21
N ASP A 267 15.26 1.00 -11.58
CA ASP A 267 16.58 1.35 -12.12
C ASP A 267 17.57 0.20 -11.85
N GLU A 268 18.66 0.13 -12.63
CA GLU A 268 19.71 -0.86 -12.39
C GLU A 268 20.34 -0.64 -11.02
N ILE A 269 20.61 -1.73 -10.30
CA ILE A 269 21.31 -1.71 -9.02
C ILE A 269 22.72 -1.20 -9.28
N THR A 270 23.01 -0.01 -8.79
CA THR A 270 24.34 0.58 -8.81
C THR A 270 25.24 -0.18 -7.83
N LYS A 271 26.42 -0.57 -8.28
CA LYS A 271 27.44 -1.22 -7.44
C LYS A 271 28.10 -0.24 -6.49
#